data_AF-A0A957P9J2-F1
#
_entry.id   AF-A0A957P9J2-F1
#
_cell.length_a   1.000
_cell.length_b   1.000
_cell.length_c   1.000
_cell.angle_alpha   90.00
_cell.angle_beta   90.00
_cell.angle_gamma   90.00
#
_symmetry.space_group_name_H-M   'P 1'
#
loop_
_entity.id
_entity.type
_entity.pdbx_description
1 polymer ?
#
loop_
_entity_poly.entity_id
_entity_poly.type
_entity_poly.pdbx_seq_one_letter_code
_entity_poly.pdbx_strand_id
1 'polypeptide(L)' 'MRQSHTTVLERNVCWQHDFTTEPYEVGWASEALFFVRTLSVEKLPVGVYARVQISPDGIHWCAEGSELPIASEP' A
#
# COMPACT_ATOMS: atom_id res chain seq x y z
N MET A 1 26.37 -6.70 2.76
CA MET A 1 25.14 -7.43 2.38
C MET A 1 23.97 -6.57 2.87
N ARG A 2 23.00 -6.24 2.02
CA ARG A 2 21.83 -5.42 2.39
C ARG A 2 20.79 -6.33 3.05
N GLN A 3 20.28 -5.93 4.22
CA GLN A 3 19.22 -6.67 4.90
C GLN A 3 17.87 -6.28 4.32
N SER A 4 17.04 -7.27 4.01
CA SER A 4 15.65 -7.07 3.57
C SER A 4 14.70 -7.78 4.52
N HIS A 5 13.50 -7.21 4.67
CA HIS A 5 12.40 -7.81 5.41
C HIS A 5 11.15 -7.76 4.54
N THR A 6 10.36 -8.83 4.60
CA THR A 6 9.09 -8.92 3.89
C THR A 6 8.01 -9.14 4.92
N THR A 7 6.97 -8.31 4.86
CA THR A 7 5.77 -8.44 5.68
C THR A 7 4.55 -8.39 4.79
N VAL A 8 3.46 -8.99 5.26
CA VAL A 8 2.14 -8.86 4.65
C VAL A 8 1.43 -7.77 5.42
N LEU A 9 1.15 -6.65 4.76
CA LEU A 9 0.29 -5.62 5.35
C LEU A 9 -1.15 -6.10 5.37
N GLU A 10 -1.62 -6.59 4.23
CA GLU A 10 -3.03 -6.97 4.04
C GLU A 10 -3.14 -8.18 3.11
N ARG A 11 -4.12 -9.07 3.36
CA ARG A 11 -4.34 -10.26 2.53
C ARG A 11 -5.79 -10.71 2.57
N ASN A 12 -6.34 -11.00 1.38
CA ASN A 12 -7.71 -11.48 1.19
C ASN A 12 -8.77 -10.55 1.81
N VAL A 13 -8.51 -9.24 1.79
CA VAL A 13 -9.44 -8.22 2.26
C VAL A 13 -10.22 -7.67 1.08
N CYS A 14 -11.54 -7.53 1.23
CA CYS A 14 -12.40 -6.89 0.24
C CYS A 14 -12.47 -5.39 0.52
N TRP A 15 -12.11 -4.57 -0.48
CA TRP A 15 -12.18 -3.11 -0.40
C TRP A 15 -13.53 -2.66 -0.95
N GLN A 16 -14.33 -1.97 -0.13
CA GLN A 16 -15.66 -1.48 -0.51
C GLN A 16 -15.74 0.06 -0.56
N HIS A 17 -14.71 0.75 -0.06
CA HIS A 17 -14.63 2.21 0.05
C HIS A 17 -13.15 2.63 0.03
N ASP A 18 -12.85 3.83 0.55
CA ASP A 18 -11.50 4.18 0.97
C ASP A 18 -10.91 3.08 1.86
N PHE A 19 -9.65 2.75 1.59
CA PHE A 19 -8.94 1.68 2.26
C PHE A 19 -7.56 2.19 2.70
N THR A 20 -7.19 1.83 3.93
CA THR A 20 -5.86 2.07 4.47
C THR A 20 -5.39 0.76 5.09
N THR A 21 -4.15 0.39 4.80
CA THR A 21 -3.52 -0.79 5.41
C THR A 21 -3.21 -0.50 6.88
N GLU A 22 -2.99 -1.53 7.68
CA GLU A 22 -2.28 -1.34 8.95
C GLU A 22 -0.89 -0.69 8.70
N PRO A 23 -0.45 0.24 9.57
CA PRO A 23 0.86 0.88 9.44
C PRO A 23 1.97 -0.12 9.77
N TYR A 24 3.13 0.05 9.13
CA TYR A 24 4.30 -0.77 9.40
C TYR A 24 5.53 0.11 9.67
N GLU A 25 6.03 0.06 10.89
CA GLU A 25 7.17 0.85 11.31
C GLU A 25 8.47 0.26 10.78
N VAL A 26 9.18 1.06 9.98
CA VAL A 26 10.40 0.65 9.29
C VAL A 26 11.51 1.69 9.46
N GLY A 27 11.68 2.22 10.69
CA GLY A 27 12.68 3.26 10.98
C GLY A 27 14.15 2.88 10.66
N TRP A 28 14.40 1.60 10.41
CA TRP A 28 15.71 1.07 9.99
C TRP A 28 15.89 1.00 8.46
N ALA A 29 14.81 1.12 7.68
CA ALA A 29 14.82 0.90 6.23
C ALA A 29 15.05 2.20 5.47
N SER A 30 15.92 2.16 4.46
CA SER A 30 16.16 3.27 3.53
C SER A 30 15.32 3.19 2.25
N GLU A 31 14.57 2.10 2.06
CA GLU A 31 13.81 1.81 0.84
C GLU A 31 12.68 0.83 1.19
N ALA A 32 11.54 0.99 0.53
CA ALA A 32 10.41 0.07 0.59
C ALA A 32 9.98 -0.34 -0.82
N LEU A 33 9.59 -1.61 -0.98
CA LEU A 33 9.01 -2.14 -2.22
C LEU A 33 7.64 -2.71 -1.90
N PHE A 34 6.63 -2.29 -2.67
CA PHE A 34 5.24 -2.70 -2.48
C PHE A 34 4.80 -3.62 -3.61
N PHE A 35 4.18 -4.74 -3.25
CA PHE A 35 3.55 -5.65 -4.18
C PHE A 35 2.05 -5.68 -3.87
N VAL A 36 1.24 -5.24 -4.82
CA VAL A 36 -0.22 -5.22 -4.70
C VAL A 36 -0.79 -6.16 -5.75
N ARG A 37 -1.68 -7.06 -5.33
CA ARG A 37 -2.35 -7.99 -6.24
C ARG A 37 -3.85 -7.93 -6.02
N THR A 38 -4.56 -7.55 -7.07
CA THR A 38 -6.02 -7.67 -7.14
C THR A 38 -6.37 -9.12 -7.40
N LEU A 39 -7.26 -9.70 -6.57
CA LEU A 39 -7.70 -11.10 -6.74
C LEU A 39 -8.99 -11.22 -7.54
N SER A 40 -9.88 -10.23 -7.41
CA SER A 40 -11.14 -10.15 -8.13
C SER A 40 -11.66 -8.72 -8.08
N VAL A 41 -12.38 -8.30 -9.12
CA VAL A 41 -13.05 -7.00 -9.17
C VAL A 41 -14.48 -7.20 -9.66
N GLU A 42 -15.46 -6.74 -8.89
CA GLU A 42 -16.84 -6.66 -9.36
C GLU A 42 -17.09 -5.35 -10.10
N LYS A 43 -16.70 -4.22 -9.51
CA LYS A 43 -16.74 -2.87 -10.10
C LYS A 43 -15.55 -2.07 -9.58
N LEU A 44 -14.75 -1.53 -10.49
CA LEU A 44 -13.66 -0.61 -10.15
C LEU A 44 -13.95 0.76 -10.79
N PRO A 45 -14.08 1.83 -9.99
CA PRO A 45 -14.15 3.19 -10.52
C PRO A 45 -12.94 3.50 -11.41
N VAL A 46 -13.11 4.41 -12.36
CA VAL A 46 -11.99 4.91 -13.16
C VAL A 46 -11.06 5.72 -12.26
N GLY A 47 -9.76 5.43 -12.34
CA GLY A 47 -8.74 6.20 -11.62
C GLY A 47 -8.62 5.87 -10.13
N VAL A 48 -8.77 4.59 -9.75
CA VAL A 48 -8.42 4.15 -8.39
C VAL A 48 -6.91 3.94 -8.29
N TYR A 49 -6.29 4.61 -7.31
CA TYR A 49 -4.87 4.52 -7.03
C TYR A 49 -4.65 4.19 -5.56
N ALA A 50 -3.66 3.35 -5.28
CA ALA A 50 -3.04 3.27 -3.96
C ALA A 50 -1.91 4.29 -3.89
N ARG A 51 -1.81 5.00 -2.77
CA ARG A 51 -0.76 5.99 -2.51
C ARG A 51 0.07 5.54 -1.34
N VAL A 52 1.39 5.68 -1.46
CA VAL A 52 2.28 5.46 -0.32
C VAL A 52 2.20 6.69 0.59
N GLN A 53 2.00 6.44 1.88
CA GLN A 53 2.05 7.47 2.90
C GLN A 53 3.16 7.16 3.90
N ILE A 54 3.75 8.22 4.44
CA ILE A 54 4.76 8.15 5.49
C ILE A 54 4.35 9.02 6.67
N SER A 55 4.79 8.62 7.85
CA SER A 55 4.58 9.38 9.08
C SER A 55 5.80 9.21 9.99
N PRO A 56 6.39 10.31 10.50
CA PRO A 56 7.47 10.24 11.47
C PRO A 56 6.99 9.98 12.90
N ASP A 57 5.70 10.21 13.19
CA ASP A 57 5.12 10.07 14.54
C ASP A 57 4.04 8.99 14.64
N GLY A 58 3.69 8.34 13.52
CA GLY A 58 2.64 7.33 13.42
C GLY A 58 1.21 7.90 13.51
N ILE A 59 1.05 9.22 13.63
CA ILE A 59 -0.23 9.90 13.85
C ILE A 59 -0.58 10.77 12.64
N HIS A 60 0.37 11.58 12.18
CA HIS A 60 0.19 12.48 11.05
C HIS A 60 0.84 11.90 9.80
N TRP A 61 0.01 11.60 8.81
CA TRP A 61 0.42 10.95 7.58
C TRP A 61 0.39 11.92 6.40
N CYS A 62 1.44 11.92 5.59
CA CYS A 62 1.50 12.65 4.33
C CYS A 62 1.78 11.70 3.16
N ALA A 63 1.38 12.12 1.96
CA ALA A 63 1.73 11.38 0.75
C ALA A 63 3.24 11.44 0.54
N GLU A 64 3.87 10.28 0.33
CA GLU A 64 5.30 10.18 0.01
C GLU A 64 5.58 10.63 -1.44
N GLY A 65 4.60 10.41 -2.32
CA GLY A 65 4.64 10.80 -3.73
C GLY A 65 4.46 9.61 -4.68
N SER A 66 4.77 8.39 -4.23
CA SER A 66 4.55 7.18 -5.01
C SER A 66 3.06 6.80 -5.08
N GLU A 67 2.58 6.55 -6.30
CA GLU A 67 1.22 6.10 -6.58
C GLU A 67 1.22 4.85 -7.46
N LEU A 68 0.26 3.96 -7.24
CA LEU A 68 0.12 2.67 -7.89
C LEU A 68 -1.31 2.58 -8.43
N PRO A 69 -1.55 2.44 -9.76
CA PRO A 69 -2.91 2.20 -10.24
C PRO A 69 -3.39 0.85 -9.73
N ILE A 70 -4.59 0.81 -9.14
CA ILE A 70 -5.26 -0.46 -8.87
C ILE A 70 -5.87 -0.90 -10.18
N ALA A 71 -5.41 -2.02 -10.71
CA ALA A 71 -5.92 -2.59 -11.94
C ALA A 71 -6.88 -3.74 -11.64
N SER A 72 -7.94 -3.85 -12.43
CA SER A 72 -8.77 -5.03 -12.54
C SER A 72 -8.10 -6.05 -13.45
N GLU A 73 -6.93 -6.57 -13.02
CA GLU A 73 -6.00 -7.40 -13.82
C GLU A 73 -5.51 -6.77 -15.14
N PRO A 74 -4.36 -7.22 -15.68
CA PRO A 74 -3.95 -6.92 -17.06
C PRO A 74 -4.77 -7.70 -18.11
#